data_AF-A0A653CM28-F1
#
_entry.id   AF-A0A653CM28-F1
#
_cell.length_a   1.000
_cell.length_b   1.000
_cell.length_c   1.000
_cell.angle_alpha   90.00
_cell.angle_beta   90.00
_cell.angle_gamma   90.00
#
_symmetry.space_group_name_H-M   'P 1'
#
loop_
_entity.id
_entity.type
_entity.pdbx_description
1 polymer ?
#
loop_
_entity_poly.entity_id
_entity_poly.type
_entity_poly.pdbx_seq_one_letter_code
_entity_poly.pdbx_strand_id
1 'polypeptide(L)'
;MGDGLLGRDAMFYLLRNSLVSLSGEDDAEESVKDMIEVITKKLDVDRDGKISFQDYKQTVLKQPALLEVFGQCLPSRGAVYTFSTTFSSNPNLKM
;
A
#
# COMPACT_ATOMS: atom_id res chain seq x y z
N MET A 1 -10.75 -13.05 -4.97
CA MET A 1 -9.88 -12.51 -3.91
C MET A 1 -10.25 -13.24 -2.63
N GLY A 2 -9.36 -14.01 -2.02
CA GLY A 2 -9.73 -14.73 -0.79
C GLY A 2 -8.84 -15.87 -0.31
N ASP A 3 -7.65 -16.08 -0.88
CA ASP A 3 -6.69 -17.08 -0.36
C ASP A 3 -5.75 -16.50 0.73
N GLY A 4 -5.86 -15.21 1.05
CA GLY A 4 -5.01 -14.54 2.04
C GLY A 4 -3.60 -14.23 1.56
N LEU A 5 -3.35 -14.38 0.25
CA LEU A 5 -2.05 -14.14 -0.39
C LEU A 5 -2.19 -13.03 -1.44
N LEU A 6 -1.16 -12.18 -1.54
CA LEU A 6 -1.06 -11.21 -2.63
C LEU A 6 -0.16 -11.78 -3.72
N GLY A 7 -0.79 -12.33 -4.76
CA GLY A 7 -0.12 -12.74 -5.98
C GLY A 7 0.05 -11.58 -6.98
N ARG A 8 0.78 -11.84 -8.07
CA ARG A 8 1.11 -10.85 -9.11
C ARG A 8 -0.11 -10.11 -9.67
N ASP A 9 -1.17 -10.83 -10.00
CA ASP A 9 -2.38 -10.24 -10.60
C ASP A 9 -3.11 -9.30 -9.63
N ALA A 10 -3.14 -9.65 -8.34
CA ALA A 10 -3.73 -8.81 -7.31
C ALA A 10 -2.94 -7.52 -7.13
N MET A 11 -1.60 -7.61 -7.10
CA MET A 11 -0.73 -6.43 -7.02
C MET A 11 -0.88 -5.53 -8.24
N PHE A 12 -0.97 -6.10 -9.45
CA PHE A 12 -1.20 -5.35 -10.68
C PHE A 12 -2.52 -4.56 -10.63
N TYR A 13 -3.60 -5.20 -10.17
CA TYR A 13 -4.89 -4.53 -10.03
C TYR A 13 -4.86 -3.36 -9.03
N LEU A 14 -4.19 -3.53 -7.90
CA LEU A 14 -4.08 -2.48 -6.88
C LEU A 14 -3.24 -1.29 -7.36
N LEU A 15 -2.10 -1.58 -8.02
CA LEU A 15 -1.16 -0.55 -8.47
C LEU A 15 -1.64 0.19 -9.71
N ARG A 16 -2.29 -0.48 -10.67
CA ARG A 16 -2.80 0.19 -11.87
C ARG A 16 -3.80 1.29 -11.52
N ASN A 17 -4.68 1.04 -10.56
CA ASN A 17 -5.68 2.04 -10.16
C ASN A 17 -5.02 3.26 -9.49
N SER A 18 -3.87 3.05 -8.85
CA SER A 18 -3.07 4.13 -8.24
C SER A 18 -2.24 4.90 -9.27
N LEU A 19 -1.70 4.23 -10.30
CA LEU A 19 -0.74 4.82 -11.27
C LEU A 19 -1.36 5.33 -12.57
N VAL A 20 -2.47 4.76 -13.06
CA VAL A 20 -3.16 5.18 -14.30
C VAL A 20 -3.67 6.64 -14.21
N SER A 21 -3.78 7.19 -12.99
CA SER A 21 -4.11 8.60 -12.79
C SER A 21 -2.97 9.58 -13.13
N LEU A 22 -1.75 9.09 -13.42
CA LEU A 22 -0.52 9.91 -13.51
C LEU A 22 0.15 9.94 -14.90
N SER A 23 -0.10 8.96 -15.77
CA SER A 23 0.59 8.81 -17.07
C SER A 23 -0.25 7.97 -18.04
N GLY A 24 -0.09 8.19 -19.35
CA GLY A 24 -0.86 7.48 -20.40
C GLY A 24 -0.73 5.93 -20.34
N GLU A 25 -1.68 5.22 -20.96
CA GLU A 25 -1.94 3.79 -20.72
C GLU A 25 -0.73 2.86 -20.97
N ASP A 26 0.03 3.03 -22.06
CA ASP A 26 1.11 2.10 -22.43
C ASP A 26 2.36 2.19 -21.52
N ASP A 27 2.75 3.40 -21.10
CA ASP A 27 3.90 3.60 -20.20
C ASP A 27 3.57 3.20 -18.74
N ALA A 28 2.29 3.22 -18.37
CA ALA A 28 1.84 2.90 -17.02
C ALA A 28 1.97 1.41 -16.70
N GLU A 29 1.70 0.51 -17.66
CA GLU A 29 1.74 -0.93 -17.40
C GLU A 29 3.14 -1.47 -17.12
N GLU A 30 4.15 -1.04 -17.89
CA GLU A 30 5.52 -1.48 -17.68
C GLU A 30 6.06 -0.96 -16.34
N SER A 31 5.75 0.30 -16.02
CA SER A 31 6.04 0.91 -14.71
C SER A 31 5.41 0.12 -13.55
N VAL A 32 4.18 -0.38 -13.73
CA VAL A 32 3.52 -1.24 -12.73
C VAL A 32 4.27 -2.57 -12.58
N LYS A 33 4.70 -3.21 -13.68
CA LYS A 33 5.42 -4.49 -13.61
C LYS A 33 6.74 -4.36 -12.86
N ASP A 34 7.51 -3.30 -13.13
CA ASP A 34 8.76 -3.00 -12.43
C ASP A 34 8.50 -2.78 -10.93
N MET A 35 7.44 -2.04 -10.61
CA MET A 35 7.06 -1.79 -9.21
C MET A 35 6.67 -3.10 -8.50
N ILE A 36 5.93 -3.99 -9.16
CA ILE A 36 5.61 -5.32 -8.61
C ILE A 36 6.88 -6.10 -8.32
N GLU A 37 7.86 -6.10 -9.23
CA GLU A 37 9.13 -6.82 -8.99
C GLU A 37 9.87 -6.27 -7.76
N VAL A 38 9.95 -4.94 -7.62
CA VAL A 38 10.57 -4.30 -6.45
C VAL A 38 9.82 -4.62 -5.15
N ILE A 39 8.49 -4.62 -5.19
CA ILE A 39 7.62 -4.94 -4.05
C ILE A 39 7.80 -6.40 -3.65
N THR A 40 7.72 -7.35 -4.59
CA THR A 40 7.95 -8.77 -4.33
C THR A 40 9.33 -8.98 -3.70
N LYS A 41 10.40 -8.42 -4.28
CA LYS A 41 11.76 -8.54 -3.70
C LYS A 41 11.87 -8.05 -2.26
N LYS A 42 11.04 -7.09 -1.85
CA LYS A 42 11.05 -6.51 -0.50
C LYS A 42 10.15 -7.25 0.49
N LEU A 43 8.98 -7.69 0.02
CA LEU A 43 7.92 -8.20 0.88
C LEU A 43 7.87 -9.72 0.92
N ASP A 44 8.17 -10.41 -0.17
CA ASP A 44 8.22 -11.88 -0.24
C ASP A 44 9.50 -12.40 0.45
N VAL A 45 9.40 -12.65 1.76
CA VAL A 45 10.56 -12.99 2.60
C VAL A 45 10.96 -14.45 2.45
N ASP A 46 9.99 -15.35 2.27
CA ASP A 46 10.24 -16.78 2.07
C ASP A 46 10.47 -17.17 0.60
N ARG A 47 10.26 -16.23 -0.34
CA ARG A 47 10.54 -16.34 -1.77
C ARG A 47 9.66 -17.36 -2.49
N ASP A 48 8.39 -17.47 -2.07
CA ASP A 48 7.41 -18.35 -2.69
C ASP A 48 6.71 -17.73 -3.92
N GLY A 49 7.01 -16.47 -4.23
CA GLY A 49 6.45 -15.70 -5.35
C GLY A 49 5.14 -15.00 -5.01
N LYS A 50 4.69 -15.05 -3.76
CA LYS A 50 3.49 -14.38 -3.23
C LYS A 50 3.87 -13.63 -1.96
N ILE A 51 2.96 -12.78 -1.50
CA ILE A 51 3.14 -12.07 -0.21
C ILE A 51 2.06 -12.54 0.73
N SER A 52 2.45 -13.26 1.78
CA SER A 52 1.55 -13.65 2.85
C SER A 52 1.29 -12.50 3.83
N PHE A 53 0.32 -12.68 4.73
CA PHE A 53 0.13 -11.72 5.83
C PHE A 53 1.37 -11.59 6.72
N GLN A 54 2.10 -12.69 6.96
CA GLN A 54 3.28 -12.66 7.82
C GLN A 54 4.41 -11.87 7.17
N ASP A 55 4.64 -12.11 5.88
CA ASP A 55 5.56 -11.35 5.02
C ASP A 55 5.29 -9.86 5.04
N TYR A 56 4.04 -9.50 4.84
CA TYR A 56 3.60 -8.12 4.87
C TYR A 56 3.82 -7.49 6.25
N LYS A 57 3.31 -8.14 7.30
CA LYS A 57 3.39 -7.65 8.69
C LYS A 57 4.84 -7.48 9.15
N GLN A 58 5.70 -8.47 8.92
CA GLN A 58 7.10 -8.41 9.38
C GLN A 58 7.86 -7.28 8.69
N THR A 59 7.57 -7.06 7.41
CA THR A 59 8.24 -6.03 6.60
C THR A 59 7.77 -4.64 7.01
N VAL A 60 6.46 -4.43 7.15
CA VAL A 60 5.90 -3.12 7.55
C VAL A 60 6.30 -2.73 8.97
N LEU A 61 6.39 -3.69 9.90
CA LEU A 61 6.87 -3.39 11.25
C LEU A 61 8.35 -2.95 11.27
N LYS A 62 9.16 -3.42 10.33
CA LYS A 62 10.56 -2.98 10.17
C LYS A 62 10.67 -1.69 9.36
N GLN A 63 9.81 -1.51 8.36
CA GLN A 63 9.78 -0.36 7.46
C GLN A 63 8.34 0.16 7.31
N PRO A 64 7.87 1.03 8.23
CA PRO A 64 6.48 1.50 8.25
C PRO A 64 6.00 2.20 6.98
N ALA A 65 6.93 2.77 6.20
CA ALA A 65 6.61 3.42 4.92
C ALA A 65 6.00 2.48 3.87
N LEU A 66 6.13 1.15 4.03
CA LEU A 66 5.55 0.16 3.12
C LEU A 66 4.09 -0.21 3.44
N LEU A 67 3.50 0.36 4.48
CA LEU A 67 2.10 0.08 4.87
C LEU A 67 1.08 0.42 3.77
N GLU A 68 1.38 1.40 2.92
CA GLU A 68 0.50 1.83 1.82
C GLU A 68 1.19 1.63 0.46
N VAL A 69 2.09 0.63 0.35
CA VAL A 69 2.92 0.38 -0.85
C VAL A 69 2.10 0.11 -2.12
N PHE A 70 0.85 -0.33 -1.99
CA PHE A 70 -0.05 -0.60 -3.11
C PHE A 70 -0.95 0.58 -3.47
N GLY A 71 -0.81 1.70 -2.78
CA GLY A 71 -1.67 2.88 -2.90
C GLY A 71 -2.19 3.33 -1.54
N GLN A 72 -2.56 4.62 -1.45
CA GLN A 72 -3.11 5.20 -0.25
C GLN A 72 -4.49 4.59 0.07
N CYS A 73 -4.64 4.06 1.27
CA CYS A 73 -5.89 3.49 1.77
C CYS A 73 -6.28 4.03 3.15
N LEU A 74 -5.38 4.76 3.81
CA LEU A 74 -5.62 5.47 5.05
C LEU A 74 -5.85 6.97 4.81
N PRO A 75 -6.66 7.62 5.66
CA PRO A 75 -6.85 9.07 5.58
C PRO A 75 -5.54 9.81 5.80
N SER A 76 -5.36 10.92 5.09
CA SER A 76 -4.23 11.82 5.32
C SER A 76 -4.28 12.39 6.74
N ARG A 77 -3.12 12.75 7.31
CA ARG A 77 -3.06 13.35 8.65
C ARG A 77 -3.97 14.58 8.80
N GLY A 78 -4.10 15.39 7.75
CA GLY A 78 -5.01 16.54 7.73
C GLY A 78 -6.47 16.12 7.82
N ALA A 79 -6.89 15.08 7.08
CA ALA A 79 -8.24 14.54 7.17
C ALA A 79 -8.53 13.97 8.57
N VAL A 80 -7.58 13.24 9.16
CA VAL A 80 -7.72 12.72 10.54
C VAL A 80 -7.83 13.87 11.54
N TYR A 81 -7.00 14.90 11.42
CA TYR A 81 -7.04 16.07 12.31
C TYR A 81 -8.38 16.82 12.21
N THR A 82 -8.82 17.16 11.00
CA THR A 82 -10.09 17.87 10.77
C THR A 82 -11.27 17.06 11.29
N PHE A 83 -11.31 15.75 11.02
CA PHE A 83 -12.36 14.88 11.53
C PHE A 83 -12.34 14.85 13.07
N SER A 84 -11.18 14.62 13.67
CA SER A 84 -11.04 14.49 15.12
C SER A 84 -11.44 15.78 15.86
N THR A 85 -11.04 16.94 15.33
CA THR A 85 -11.33 18.25 15.92
C THR A 85 -12.78 18.72 15.70
N THR A 86 -13.47 18.19 14.69
CA THR A 86 -14.90 18.47 14.47
C THR A 86 -15.77 17.89 15.59
N PHE A 87 -15.43 16.70 16.09
CA PHE A 87 -16.24 15.97 17.08
C PHE A 87 -15.64 15.96 18.49
N SER A 88 -14.37 16.33 18.64
CA SER A 88 -13.68 16.37 19.94
C SER A 88 -13.34 17.81 20.28
N SER A 89 -14.09 18.45 21.18
CA SER A 89 -13.81 19.80 21.69
C SER A 89 -12.55 19.88 22.58
N ASN A 90 -11.63 18.90 22.51
CA ASN A 90 -10.54 18.76 23.46
C ASN A 90 -9.20 19.24 22.87
N PRO A 91 -8.67 20.40 23.33
CA PRO A 91 -7.48 21.04 22.75
C PRO A 91 -6.16 20.28 23.02
N ASN A 92 -6.19 19.14 23.72
CA ASN A 92 -5.00 18.38 24.13
C ASN A 92 -4.83 17.04 23.41
N LEU A 93 -5.49 16.82 22.27
CA LEU A 93 -5.26 15.62 21.46
C LEU A 93 -3.86 15.72 20.81
N LYS A 94 -2.83 15.25 21.51
CA LYS A 94 -1.50 15.08 20.93
C LYS A 94 -1.53 13.86 20.01
N MET A 95 -1.44 14.12 18.71
CA MET A 95 -1.08 13.12 17.69
C MET A 95 0.42 12.89 17.64
#